data_AF-A0AAD4S024-F1
#
_entry.id   AF-A0AAD4S024-F1
#
_cell.length_a   1.000
_cell.length_b   1.000
_cell.length_c   1.000
_cell.angle_alpha   90.00
_cell.angle_beta   90.00
_cell.angle_gamma   90.00
#
_symmetry.space_group_name_H-M   'P 1'
#
loop_
_entity.id
_entity.type
_entity.pdbx_description
1 polymer ?
#
loop_
_entity_poly.entity_id
_entity_poly.type
_entity_poly.pdbx_seq_one_letter_code
_entity_poly.pdbx_strand_id
1 'polypeptide(L)'
;LIFLEATWLLCTFHISCNVSKHFDKDIPSEQSEDLDNIKKDWETVWRSANHAMYEINLWYFLKTWSTLYPTTVSYLNTQWLDRKEQFVYAWTNNILHLGITTTNRAESEHATLKNFLKCSTGDFLKCWQDMDNQW
;
A
#
# COMPACT_ATOMS: atom_id res chain seq x y z
N LEU A 1 10.95 14.30 -24.13
CA LEU A 1 10.83 14.61 -22.69
C LEU A 1 9.51 14.02 -22.22
N ILE A 2 9.60 13.11 -21.24
CA ILE A 2 8.50 12.32 -20.71
C ILE A 2 7.82 13.19 -19.63
N PHE A 3 6.54 13.49 -19.83
CA PHE A 3 5.59 14.28 -19.02
C PHE A 3 6.10 14.98 -17.73
N LEU A 4 6.27 16.31 -17.81
CA LEU A 4 6.71 17.18 -16.71
C LEU A 4 5.65 17.39 -15.59
N GLU A 5 4.39 17.08 -15.86
CA GLU A 5 3.25 17.26 -14.92
C GLU A 5 2.74 15.93 -14.32
N ALA A 6 3.45 14.82 -14.54
CA ALA A 6 3.03 13.53 -14.02
C ALA A 6 3.15 13.52 -12.48
N THR A 7 2.02 13.59 -11.79
CA THR A 7 1.97 13.42 -10.33
C THR A 7 2.46 12.03 -9.96
N TRP A 8 3.53 11.95 -9.17
CA TRP A 8 4.06 10.69 -8.65
C TRP A 8 3.17 10.16 -7.53
N LEU A 9 2.19 9.34 -7.92
CA LEU A 9 1.33 8.61 -6.99
C LEU A 9 1.97 7.28 -6.61
N LEU A 10 1.91 6.95 -5.31
CA LEU A 10 2.33 5.65 -4.80
C LEU A 10 1.14 4.69 -4.76
N CYS A 11 1.38 3.45 -5.15
CA CYS A 11 0.38 2.39 -5.12
C CYS A 11 0.07 1.98 -3.66
N THR A 12 -1.14 2.28 -3.19
CA THR A 12 -1.58 2.00 -1.82
C THR A 12 -1.55 0.52 -1.46
N PHE A 13 -1.76 -0.39 -2.42
CA PHE A 13 -1.61 -1.83 -2.20
C PHE A 13 -0.19 -2.20 -1.76
N HIS A 14 0.83 -1.74 -2.49
CA HIS A 14 2.23 -2.02 -2.14
C HIS A 14 2.63 -1.37 -0.82
N ILE A 15 2.12 -0.16 -0.53
CA ILE A 15 2.29 0.47 0.78
C ILE A 15 1.69 -0.42 1.87
N SER A 16 0.45 -0.88 1.71
CA SER A 16 -0.23 -1.75 2.67
C SER A 16 0.53 -3.06 2.91
N CYS A 17 1.05 -3.69 1.85
CA CYS A 17 1.90 -4.87 1.98
C CYS A 17 3.20 -4.59 2.76
N ASN A 18 3.86 -3.46 2.48
CA ASN A 18 5.10 -3.09 3.17
C ASN A 18 4.86 -2.77 4.64
N VAL A 19 3.82 -1.99 4.93
CA VAL A 19 3.42 -1.62 6.30
C VAL A 19 3.01 -2.87 7.09
N SER A 20 2.18 -3.75 6.52
CA SER A 20 1.76 -4.99 7.19
C SER A 20 2.95 -5.86 7.59
N LYS A 21 3.92 -6.06 6.68
CA LYS A 21 5.14 -6.82 6.98
C LYS A 21 6.00 -6.20 8.07
N HIS A 22 5.96 -4.88 8.25
CA HIS A 22 6.65 -4.21 9.34
C HIS A 22 5.92 -4.42 10.65
N PHE A 23 4.58 -4.28 10.65
CA PHE A 23 3.76 -4.50 11.83
C PHE A 23 3.89 -5.94 12.33
N ASP A 24 3.86 -6.92 11.42
CA ASP A 24 4.00 -8.34 11.75
C ASP A 24 5.36 -8.68 12.39
N LYS A 25 6.39 -7.84 12.17
CA LYS A 25 7.72 -8.00 12.77
C LYS A 25 7.84 -7.33 14.14
N ASP A 26 7.23 -6.16 14.27
CA ASP A 26 7.37 -5.31 15.46
C ASP A 26 6.36 -5.68 16.56
N ILE A 27 5.20 -6.20 16.17
CA ILE A 27 4.11 -6.57 17.09
C ILE A 27 4.13 -8.09 17.28
N PRO A 28 4.33 -8.59 18.51
CA PRO A 28 4.31 -10.02 18.81
C PRO A 28 3.02 -10.71 18.33
N SER A 29 3.16 -11.94 17.83
CA SER A 29 2.03 -12.74 17.31
C SER A 29 0.94 -13.04 18.34
N GLU A 30 1.27 -12.96 19.63
CA GLU A 30 0.32 -13.11 20.74
C GLU A 30 -0.67 -11.93 20.83
N GLN A 31 -0.33 -10.77 20.26
CA GLN A 31 -1.20 -9.60 20.16
C GLN A 31 -1.90 -9.53 18.80
N SER A 32 -2.53 -10.63 18.38
CA SER A 32 -3.19 -10.71 17.06
C SER A 32 -4.33 -9.70 16.89
N GLU A 33 -5.06 -9.39 17.96
CA GLU A 33 -6.14 -8.39 17.93
C GLU A 33 -5.59 -6.98 17.70
N ASP A 34 -4.53 -6.60 18.40
CA ASP A 34 -3.87 -5.30 18.19
C ASP A 34 -3.30 -5.18 16.78
N LEU A 35 -2.70 -6.25 16.25
CA LEU A 35 -2.18 -6.32 14.90
C LEU A 35 -3.28 -6.06 13.85
N ASP A 36 -4.45 -6.68 14.02
CA ASP A 36 -5.59 -6.47 13.13
C ASP A 36 -6.17 -5.06 13.26
N ASN A 37 -6.25 -4.55 14.48
CA ASN A 37 -6.81 -3.23 14.76
C ASN A 37 -5.91 -2.11 14.24
N ILE A 38 -4.60 -2.16 14.47
CA ILE A 38 -3.68 -1.14 13.97
C ILE A 38 -3.61 -1.12 12.44
N LYS A 39 -3.74 -2.28 11.77
CA LYS A 39 -3.85 -2.36 10.30
C LYS A 39 -5.10 -1.65 9.80
N LYS A 40 -6.26 -1.89 10.41
CA LYS A 40 -7.54 -1.25 10.06
C LYS A 40 -7.53 0.25 10.34
N ASP A 41 -7.00 0.66 11.49
CA ASP A 41 -6.91 2.07 11.86
C ASP A 41 -5.97 2.82 10.92
N TRP A 42 -4.82 2.22 10.57
CA TRP A 42 -3.93 2.78 9.56
C TRP A 42 -4.60 2.90 8.19
N GLU A 43 -5.36 1.88 7.78
CA GLU A 43 -6.17 1.94 6.54
C GLU A 43 -7.17 3.09 6.55
N THR A 44 -7.82 3.32 7.70
CA THR A 44 -8.75 4.44 7.89
C THR A 44 -8.06 5.79 7.72
N VAL A 45 -6.80 5.93 8.19
CA VAL A 45 -6.01 7.15 8.00
C VAL A 45 -5.79 7.44 6.51
N TRP A 46 -5.21 6.52 5.74
CA TRP A 46 -4.86 6.83 4.35
C TRP A 46 -6.05 6.85 3.38
N ARG A 47 -7.18 6.23 3.76
CA ARG A 47 -8.45 6.32 3.01
C ARG A 47 -9.27 7.58 3.31
N SER A 48 -8.80 8.47 4.17
CA SER A 48 -9.53 9.68 4.55
C SER A 48 -9.97 10.50 3.33
N ALA A 49 -11.26 10.82 3.26
CA ALA A 49 -11.87 11.42 2.07
C ALA A 49 -11.47 12.88 1.83
N ASN A 50 -11.08 13.61 2.87
CA ASN A 50 -10.66 15.00 2.81
C ASN A 50 -9.67 15.31 3.95
N HIS A 51 -9.07 16.51 3.90
CA HIS A 51 -8.02 16.92 4.83
C HIS A 51 -8.50 16.92 6.30
N ALA A 52 -9.71 17.41 6.57
CA ALA A 52 -10.25 17.44 7.94
C ALA A 52 -10.42 16.03 8.52
N MET A 53 -10.92 15.09 7.72
CA MET A 53 -11.06 13.70 8.13
C MET A 53 -9.70 13.03 8.34
N TYR A 54 -8.71 13.36 7.52
CA TYR A 54 -7.34 12.87 7.69
C TYR A 54 -6.73 13.30 9.01
N GLU A 55 -6.81 14.58 9.37
CA GLU A 55 -6.29 15.09 10.64
C GLU A 55 -6.97 14.40 11.84
N ILE A 56 -8.29 14.22 11.79
CA ILE A 56 -9.05 13.53 12.85
C ILE A 56 -8.61 12.08 12.97
N ASN A 57 -8.57 11.34 11.86
CA ASN A 57 -8.20 9.93 11.85
C ASN A 57 -6.75 9.72 12.30
N LEU A 58 -5.83 10.57 11.84
CA LEU A 58 -4.43 10.52 12.24
C LEU A 58 -4.29 10.81 13.74
N TRP A 59 -5.02 11.79 14.28
CA TRP A 59 -5.00 12.08 15.70
C TRP A 59 -5.47 10.88 16.54
N TYR A 60 -6.59 10.24 16.17
CA TYR A 60 -7.07 9.04 16.85
C TYR A 60 -6.06 7.89 16.76
N PHE A 61 -5.50 7.65 15.57
CA PHE A 61 -4.47 6.63 15.36
C PHE A 61 -3.26 6.87 16.28
N LEU A 62 -2.71 8.08 16.27
CA LEU A 62 -1.55 8.42 17.11
C LEU A 62 -1.88 8.31 18.60
N LYS A 63 -3.06 8.75 19.02
CA LYS A 63 -3.50 8.66 20.41
C LYS A 63 -3.60 7.20 20.88
N THR A 64 -4.10 6.30 20.05
CA THR A 64 -4.26 4.89 20.40
C THR A 64 -2.91 4.16 20.41
N TRP A 65 -2.08 4.36 19.38
CA TRP A 65 -0.97 3.45 19.12
C TRP A 65 0.42 3.97 19.51
N SER A 66 0.61 5.29 19.70
CA SER A 66 1.95 5.84 19.95
C SER A 66 2.58 5.35 21.25
N THR A 67 1.77 5.07 22.28
CA THR A 67 2.26 4.55 23.56
C THR A 67 2.43 3.04 23.55
N LEU A 68 1.56 2.31 22.83
CA LEU A 68 1.58 0.85 22.76
C LEU A 68 2.69 0.32 21.85
N TYR A 69 2.85 0.93 20.67
CA TYR A 69 3.79 0.49 19.63
C TYR A 69 4.60 1.68 19.08
N PRO A 70 5.44 2.32 19.91
CA PRO A 70 6.16 3.54 19.54
C PRO A 70 7.11 3.35 18.34
N THR A 71 7.75 2.18 18.21
CA THR A 71 8.64 1.85 17.07
C THR A 71 7.85 1.76 15.77
N THR A 72 6.71 1.06 15.79
CA THR A 72 5.81 0.92 14.67
C THR A 72 5.29 2.27 14.19
N VAL A 73 4.85 3.13 15.11
CA VAL A 73 4.38 4.49 14.78
C VAL A 73 5.54 5.37 14.27
N SER A 74 6.73 5.26 14.86
CA SER A 74 7.92 5.97 14.38
C SER A 74 8.29 5.61 12.93
N TYR A 75 8.19 4.33 12.56
CA TYR A 75 8.37 3.88 11.18
C TYR A 75 7.35 4.55 10.23
N LEU A 76 6.07 4.57 10.59
CA LEU A 76 5.04 5.23 9.76
C LEU A 76 5.32 6.72 9.58
N ASN A 77 5.68 7.41 10.66
CA ASN A 77 6.01 8.82 10.64
C ASN A 77 7.18 9.11 9.69
N THR A 78 8.27 8.34 9.80
CA THR A 78 9.51 8.59 9.04
C THR A 78 9.43 8.15 7.58
N GLN A 79 8.66 7.10 7.25
CA GLN A 79 8.65 6.55 5.90
C GLN A 79 7.45 7.02 5.06
N TRP A 80 6.29 7.21 5.69
CA TRP A 80 5.03 7.36 4.97
C TRP A 80 4.35 8.71 5.18
N LEU A 81 4.34 9.27 6.38
CA LEU A 81 3.63 10.55 6.61
C LEU A 81 4.23 11.72 5.82
N ASP A 82 5.54 11.76 5.63
CA ASP A 82 6.19 12.77 4.76
C ASP A 82 5.75 12.67 3.29
N ARG A 83 5.28 11.49 2.89
CA ARG A 83 4.81 11.19 1.52
C ARG A 83 3.29 11.11 1.41
N LYS A 84 2.55 11.54 2.45
CA LYS A 84 1.08 11.43 2.52
C LYS A 84 0.36 11.90 1.26
N GLU A 85 0.84 12.97 0.64
CA GLU A 85 0.23 13.60 -0.55
C GLU A 85 0.30 12.72 -1.80
N GLN A 86 1.16 11.69 -1.79
CA GLN A 86 1.35 10.75 -2.90
C GLN A 86 0.41 9.55 -2.83
N PHE A 87 -0.29 9.29 -1.72
CA PHE A 87 -1.13 8.09 -1.58
C PHE A 87 -2.42 8.28 -0.77
N VAL A 88 -2.49 9.26 0.12
CA VAL A 88 -3.69 9.50 0.93
C VAL A 88 -4.78 10.09 0.05
N TYR A 89 -5.97 9.50 0.14
CA TYR A 89 -7.13 9.85 -0.68
C TYR A 89 -7.52 11.32 -0.62
N ALA A 90 -7.35 11.97 0.54
CA ALA A 90 -7.59 13.40 0.70
C ALA A 90 -6.81 14.27 -0.30
N TRP A 91 -5.61 13.83 -0.74
CA TRP A 91 -4.80 14.51 -1.75
C TRP A 91 -4.93 13.87 -3.13
N THR A 92 -5.08 12.55 -3.21
CA THR A 92 -5.02 11.82 -4.48
C THR A 92 -6.37 11.66 -5.19
N ASN A 93 -7.49 11.70 -4.47
CA ASN A 93 -8.81 11.53 -5.07
C ASN A 93 -9.29 12.73 -5.91
N ASN A 94 -8.62 13.89 -5.81
CA ASN A 94 -8.90 15.06 -6.65
C ASN A 94 -8.20 15.01 -8.02
N ILE A 95 -7.38 13.99 -8.28
CA ILE A 95 -6.74 13.81 -9.59
C ILE A 95 -7.79 13.22 -10.53
N LEU A 96 -7.92 13.78 -11.73
CA LEU A 96 -8.94 13.39 -12.71
C LEU A 96 -8.80 11.90 -13.08
N HIS A 97 -9.53 11.03 -12.39
CA HIS A 97 -9.63 9.61 -12.73
C HIS A 97 -10.44 9.53 -14.01
N LEU A 98 -9.79 9.35 -15.16
CA LEU A 98 -10.42 9.16 -16.48
C LEU A 98 -11.27 7.87 -16.56
N GLY A 99 -12.23 7.69 -15.65
CA GLY A 99 -13.07 6.50 -15.53
C GLY A 99 -12.37 5.27 -14.92
N ILE A 100 -11.13 5.38 -14.45
CA ILE A 100 -10.38 4.27 -13.83
C ILE A 100 -10.31 4.50 -12.31
N THR A 101 -11.36 4.12 -11.60
CA THR A 101 -11.47 4.28 -10.13
C THR A 101 -10.91 3.10 -9.34
N THR A 102 -10.33 2.08 -10.00
CA THR A 102 -9.82 0.88 -9.33
C THR A 102 -8.47 0.43 -9.92
N THR A 103 -7.44 0.29 -9.08
CA THR A 103 -6.16 -0.37 -9.41
C THR A 103 -6.31 -1.88 -9.62
N ASN A 104 -7.50 -2.40 -9.31
CA ASN A 104 -7.85 -3.83 -9.41
C ASN A 104 -7.53 -4.41 -10.80
N ARG A 105 -7.68 -3.65 -11.90
CA ARG A 105 -7.30 -4.14 -13.24
C ARG A 105 -5.80 -4.35 -13.38
N ALA A 106 -4.99 -3.35 -13.00
CA ALA A 106 -3.54 -3.45 -13.06
C ALA A 106 -3.01 -4.55 -12.13
N GLU A 107 -3.61 -4.71 -10.94
CA GLU A 107 -3.26 -5.77 -10.00
C GLU A 107 -3.69 -7.16 -10.50
N SER A 108 -4.88 -7.27 -11.12
CA SER A 108 -5.37 -8.51 -11.73
C SER A 108 -4.52 -8.94 -12.93
N GLU A 109 -4.05 -7.99 -13.74
CA GLU A 109 -3.14 -8.25 -14.85
C GLU A 109 -1.75 -8.66 -14.33
N HIS A 110 -1.26 -8.00 -13.27
CA HIS A 110 0.00 -8.37 -12.62
C HIS A 110 -0.07 -9.74 -11.93
N ALA A 111 -1.20 -10.09 -11.30
CA ALA A 111 -1.45 -11.40 -10.71
C ALA A 111 -1.57 -12.49 -11.79
N THR A 112 -2.29 -12.20 -12.87
CA THR A 112 -2.38 -13.08 -14.04
C THR A 112 -1.00 -13.33 -14.63
N LEU A 113 -0.19 -12.28 -14.82
CA LEU A 113 1.17 -12.38 -15.33
C LEU A 113 2.08 -13.22 -14.39
N LYS A 114 1.99 -13.02 -13.07
CA LYS A 114 2.75 -13.82 -12.10
C LYS A 114 2.33 -15.29 -12.08
N ASN A 115 1.02 -15.56 -12.16
CA ASN A 115 0.49 -16.92 -12.24
C ASN A 115 0.93 -17.62 -13.53
N PHE A 116 0.92 -16.88 -14.64
CA PHE A 116 1.34 -17.39 -15.94
C PHE A 116 2.84 -17.70 -15.97
N LEU A 117 3.68 -16.79 -15.45
CA LEU A 117 5.14 -16.97 -15.42
C LEU A 117 5.62 -17.96 -14.35
N LYS A 118 4.76 -18.38 -13.42
CA LYS A 118 4.99 -19.39 -12.36
C LYS A 118 6.24 -19.21 -11.48
N CYS A 119 7.01 -18.14 -11.64
CA CYS A 119 8.27 -17.97 -10.93
C CYS A 119 8.59 -16.49 -10.73
N SER A 120 8.71 -16.05 -9.47
CA SER A 120 9.30 -14.75 -9.11
C SER A 120 10.84 -14.77 -9.15
N THR A 121 11.42 -15.89 -9.58
CA THR A 121 12.87 -16.19 -9.49
C THR A 121 13.39 -17.01 -10.67
N GLY A 122 12.58 -17.22 -11.72
CA GLY A 122 12.92 -18.07 -12.86
C GLY A 122 13.60 -17.29 -13.99
N ASP A 123 14.57 -17.94 -14.64
CA ASP A 123 15.25 -17.43 -15.83
C ASP A 123 14.23 -17.20 -16.98
N PHE A 124 14.28 -16.03 -17.61
CA PHE A 124 13.41 -15.64 -18.73
C PHE A 124 13.40 -16.69 -19.85
N LEU A 125 14.52 -17.38 -20.06
CA LEU A 125 14.63 -18.43 -21.07
C LEU A 125 13.67 -19.60 -20.79
N LYS A 126 13.47 -19.94 -19.52
CA LYS A 126 12.60 -21.04 -19.09
C LYS A 126 11.12 -20.69 -19.27
N CYS A 127 10.76 -19.44 -18.93
CA CYS A 127 9.42 -18.91 -19.20
C CYS A 127 9.09 -18.90 -20.70
N TRP A 128 10.06 -18.55 -21.55
CA TRP A 128 9.88 -18.57 -23.01
C TRP A 128 9.65 -19.98 -23.56
N GLN A 129 10.44 -20.95 -23.11
CA GLN A 129 10.28 -22.36 -23.51
C GLN A 129 8.93 -22.94 -23.06
N ASP A 130 8.47 -22.59 -21.85
CA ASP A 130 7.16 -23.05 -21.36
C ASP A 130 5.98 -22.41 -22.11
N MET A 131 6.16 -21.21 -22.69
CA MET A 131 5.16 -20.57 -23.56
C MET A 131 5.12 -21.20 -24.96
N ASP A 132 6.29 -21.50 -25.53
CA ASP A 132 6.42 -22.06 -26.88
C ASP A 132 5.86 -23.49 -26.95
N ASN A 133 5.98 -24.25 -25.86
CA ASN A 133 5.45 -25.62 -25.74
C ASN A 133 3.94 -25.72 -25.50
N GLN A 134 3.19 -24.60 -25.48
CA GLN A 134 1.73 -24.58 -25.28
C GLN A 134 0.92 -24.28 -26.56
N TRP A 135 1.58 -24.27 -27.72
CA TRP A 135 0.98 -24.22 -29.06
C TRP A 135 1.29 -25.49 -29.85
#